data_AF-A0A933XGR8-F1
#
_entry.id   AF-A0A933XGR8-F1
#
_cell.length_a   1.000
_cell.length_b   1.000
_cell.length_c   1.000
_cell.angle_alpha   90.00
_cell.angle_beta   90.00
_cell.angle_gamma   90.00
#
_symmetry.space_group_name_H-M   'P 1'
#
loop_
_entity.id
_entity.type
_entity.pdbx_description
1 polymer ?
#
loop_
_entity_poly.entity_id
_entity_poly.type
_entity_poly.pdbx_seq_one_letter_code
_entity_poly.pdbx_strand_id
1 'polypeptide(L)'
;MGEPSLGAVGDLLSVLAKMPTIQKVQFNNYRELRRDARKDRINFPRAYYVGLRTVQPSGEWKIDMWFGKRGEVGDYDATELNTITQEQSIVILRLKELWKDGKGYRDGVLSTDFYKAVMRQDVKDERGFTEYLETKD
;
A
#
# COMPACT_ATOMS: atom_id res chain seq x y z
N MET A 1 12.08 -2.68 -17.50
CA MET A 1 12.96 -2.73 -16.31
C MET A 1 13.16 -4.18 -15.92
N GLY A 2 14.41 -4.58 -15.64
CA GLY A 2 14.72 -5.91 -15.12
C GLY A 2 14.25 -6.10 -13.68
N GLU A 3 14.24 -7.34 -13.21
CA GLU A 3 13.90 -7.65 -11.82
C GLU A 3 14.97 -7.08 -10.87
N PRO A 4 14.57 -6.39 -9.77
CA PRO A 4 15.53 -5.85 -8.82
C PRO A 4 16.32 -6.97 -8.15
N SER A 5 17.64 -6.79 -8.00
CA SER A 5 18.51 -7.74 -7.30
C SER A 5 18.59 -7.41 -5.81
N LEU A 6 18.85 -8.42 -4.98
CA LEU A 6 19.06 -8.23 -3.54
C LEU A 6 20.22 -7.24 -3.27
N GLY A 7 21.30 -7.31 -4.05
CA GLY A 7 22.44 -6.41 -3.94
C GLY A 7 22.05 -4.96 -4.17
N ALA A 8 21.32 -4.67 -5.25
CA ALA A 8 20.87 -3.31 -5.56
C ALA A 8 19.93 -2.74 -4.48
N VAL A 9 19.04 -3.56 -3.92
CA VAL A 9 18.20 -3.15 -2.79
C VAL A 9 19.05 -2.93 -1.54
N GLY A 10 20.04 -3.79 -1.26
CA GLY A 10 20.97 -3.65 -0.13
C GLY A 10 21.80 -2.36 -0.16
N ASP A 11 22.27 -1.97 -1.35
CA ASP A 11 22.99 -0.71 -1.55
C ASP A 11 22.09 0.49 -1.25
N LEU A 12 20.85 0.47 -1.72
CA LEU A 12 19.86 1.50 -1.41
C LEU A 12 19.59 1.59 0.10
N LEU A 13 19.40 0.46 0.78
CA LEU A 13 19.19 0.44 2.24
C LEU A 13 20.34 1.09 2.99
N SER A 14 21.58 0.85 2.55
CA SER A 14 22.78 1.43 3.15
C SER A 14 22.86 2.95 3.00
N VAL A 15 22.29 3.50 1.92
CA VAL A 15 22.13 4.95 1.74
C VAL A 15 21.01 5.49 2.62
N LEU A 16 19.83 4.86 2.57
CA LEU A 16 18.65 5.29 3.32
C LEU A 16 18.90 5.30 4.84
N ALA A 17 19.58 4.30 5.37
CA ALA A 17 19.90 4.20 6.80
C ALA A 17 20.82 5.34 7.31
N LYS A 18 21.50 6.06 6.41
CA LYS A 18 22.39 7.18 6.75
C LYS A 18 21.71 8.53 6.59
N MET A 19 20.49 8.59 6.06
CA MET A 19 19.80 9.86 5.87
C MET A 19 19.34 10.41 7.23
N PRO A 20 19.66 11.68 7.57
CA PRO A 20 19.34 12.25 8.88
C PRO A 20 17.84 12.26 9.22
N THR A 21 16.98 12.29 8.20
CA THR A 21 15.53 12.30 8.36
C THR A 21 14.94 10.91 8.52
N ILE A 22 15.70 9.82 8.29
CA ILE A 22 15.22 8.44 8.39
C ILE A 22 15.61 7.91 9.77
N GLN A 23 14.58 7.57 10.57
CA GLN A 23 14.76 7.04 11.92
C GLN A 23 14.83 5.52 11.95
N LYS A 24 14.14 4.87 11.01
CA LYS A 24 14.08 3.42 10.94
C LYS A 24 13.97 2.95 9.51
N VAL A 25 14.73 1.90 9.20
CA VAL A 25 14.63 1.12 7.97
C VAL A 25 14.21 -0.30 8.34
N GLN A 26 13.16 -0.79 7.74
CA GLN A 26 12.71 -2.18 7.81
C GLN A 26 12.87 -2.80 6.43
N PHE A 27 13.45 -4.00 6.38
CA PHE A 27 13.58 -4.78 5.16
C PHE A 27 12.97 -6.17 5.35
N ASN A 28 12.18 -6.62 4.38
CA ASN A 28 11.68 -7.99 4.33
C ASN A 28 11.88 -8.56 2.91
N ASN A 29 12.36 -9.79 2.83
CA ASN A 29 12.48 -10.53 1.57
C ASN A 29 11.25 -11.43 1.35
N TYR A 30 10.19 -10.89 0.76
CA TYR A 30 8.99 -11.65 0.40
C TYR A 30 9.18 -12.53 -0.86
N ARG A 31 10.37 -12.56 -1.47
CA ARG A 31 10.69 -13.52 -2.55
C ARG A 31 11.06 -14.90 -2.01
N GLU A 32 11.67 -14.94 -0.82
CA GLU A 32 12.20 -16.16 -0.20
C GLU A 32 11.40 -16.62 1.02
N LEU A 33 10.49 -15.79 1.53
CA LEU A 33 9.54 -16.23 2.55
C LEU A 33 8.79 -17.45 2.02
N ARG A 34 9.02 -18.61 2.66
CA ARG A 34 8.21 -19.81 2.44
C ARG A 34 6.78 -19.41 2.74
N ARG A 35 5.96 -19.31 1.69
CA ARG A 35 4.54 -19.01 1.79
C ARG A 35 3.88 -20.03 2.70
N ASP A 36 3.81 -19.77 3.99
CA ASP A 36 2.95 -20.50 4.90
C ASP A 36 1.55 -20.00 4.59
N ALA A 37 0.82 -20.78 3.78
CA ALA A 37 -0.55 -20.45 3.36
C ALA A 37 -1.51 -20.15 4.54
N ARG A 38 -1.12 -20.48 5.78
CA ARG A 38 -1.88 -20.20 7.02
C ARG A 38 -1.48 -18.91 7.74
N LYS A 39 -0.33 -18.30 7.42
CA LYS A 39 0.19 -17.07 8.06
C LYS A 39 0.45 -15.94 7.08
N ASP A 40 0.84 -16.28 5.86
CA ASP A 40 1.10 -15.31 4.83
C ASP A 40 -0.23 -14.87 4.25
N ARG A 41 -0.57 -13.60 4.54
CA ARG A 41 -1.64 -12.90 3.85
C ARG A 41 -1.39 -13.11 2.36
N ILE A 42 -2.34 -13.79 1.71
CA ILE A 42 -2.40 -14.12 0.27
C ILE A 42 -2.12 -12.90 -0.64
N ASN A 43 -2.10 -11.69 -0.06
CA ASN A 43 -2.08 -10.40 -0.72
C ASN A 43 -0.69 -9.73 -0.79
N PHE A 44 0.40 -10.37 -0.32
CA PHE A 44 1.73 -9.75 -0.45
C PHE A 44 2.43 -10.15 -1.76
N PRO A 45 3.01 -9.17 -2.48
CA PRO A 45 3.68 -9.42 -3.74
C PRO A 45 4.96 -10.22 -3.54
N ARG A 46 5.36 -10.96 -4.59
CA ARG A 46 6.67 -11.63 -4.62
C ARG A 46 7.76 -10.60 -4.87
N ALA A 47 8.15 -9.88 -3.82
CA ALA A 47 9.00 -8.70 -3.94
C ALA A 47 9.86 -8.49 -2.69
N TYR A 48 10.82 -7.58 -2.80
CA TYR A 48 11.45 -7.00 -1.61
C TYR A 48 10.59 -5.87 -1.07
N TYR A 49 10.45 -5.79 0.23
CA TYR A 49 9.77 -4.70 0.92
C TYR A 49 10.77 -3.87 1.71
N VAL A 50 10.62 -2.55 1.61
CA VAL A 50 11.36 -1.59 2.41
C VAL A 50 10.37 -0.63 3.07
N GLY A 51 10.26 -0.71 4.38
CA GLY A 51 9.49 0.23 5.21
C GLY A 51 10.41 1.27 5.83
N LEU A 52 10.09 2.55 5.70
CA LEU A 52 10.82 3.64 6.32
C LEU A 52 9.94 4.34 7.35
N ARG A 53 10.54 4.73 8.47
CA ARG A 53 10.00 5.81 9.31
C ARG A 53 10.90 7.02 9.16
N THR A 54 10.31 8.15 8.78
CA THR A 54 11.01 9.41 8.59
C THR A 54 10.35 10.51 9.40
N VAL A 55 11.15 11.42 9.95
CA VAL A 55 10.67 12.61 10.64
C VAL A 55 11.06 13.82 9.81
N GLN A 56 10.07 14.65 9.52
CA GLN A 56 10.19 15.90 8.78
C GLN A 56 9.53 17.03 9.61
N PRO A 57 9.74 18.31 9.26
CA PRO A 57 9.08 19.42 9.96
C PRO A 57 7.54 19.30 9.98
N SER A 58 6.95 18.61 9.00
CA SER A 58 5.50 18.36 8.94
C SER A 58 5.02 17.19 9.82
N GLY A 59 5.93 16.42 10.44
CA GLY A 59 5.61 15.26 11.27
C GLY A 59 6.35 13.97 10.90
N GLU A 60 5.92 12.85 11.52
CA GLU A 60 6.42 11.50 11.23
C GLU A 60 5.64 10.88 10.06
N TRP A 61 6.37 10.32 9.11
CA TRP A 61 5.83 9.59 7.98
C TRP A 61 6.32 8.15 7.98
N LYS A 62 5.41 7.25 7.60
CA LYS A 62 5.75 5.89 7.20
C LYS A 62 5.73 5.80 5.67
N ILE A 63 6.83 5.36 5.07
CA ILE A 63 6.93 5.13 3.63
C ILE A 63 7.07 3.64 3.39
N ASP A 64 6.18 3.07 2.58
CA ASP A 64 6.17 1.66 2.22
C ASP A 64 6.60 1.51 0.75
N MET A 65 7.73 0.86 0.49
CA MET A 65 8.27 0.64 -0.85
C MET A 65 8.35 -0.85 -1.17
N TRP A 66 7.99 -1.20 -2.40
CA TRP A 66 8.03 -2.57 -2.91
C TRP A 66 8.88 -2.63 -4.18
N PHE A 67 9.83 -3.56 -4.21
CA PHE A 67 10.73 -3.79 -5.33
C PHE A 67 10.53 -5.21 -5.84
N GLY A 68 9.84 -5.36 -6.95
CA GLY A 68 9.62 -6.65 -7.61
C GLY A 68 9.56 -6.51 -9.11
N LYS A 69 9.31 -7.63 -9.80
CA LYS A 69 9.07 -7.61 -11.23
C LYS A 69 7.79 -6.83 -11.55
N ARG A 70 7.74 -6.20 -12.72
CA ARG A 70 6.50 -5.58 -13.23
C ARG A 70 5.37 -6.62 -13.24
N GLY A 71 4.23 -6.27 -12.67
CA GLY A 71 3.07 -7.15 -12.49
C GLY A 71 3.12 -8.07 -11.26
N GLU A 72 4.24 -8.14 -10.53
CA GLU A 72 4.31 -8.91 -9.26
C GLU A 72 4.07 -8.04 -8.03
N VAL A 73 4.56 -6.80 -8.03
CA VAL A 73 4.13 -5.77 -7.08
C VAL A 73 2.77 -5.30 -7.56
N GLY A 74 1.72 -5.59 -6.79
CA GLY A 74 0.34 -5.33 -7.17
C GLY A 74 0.24 -4.00 -7.89
N ASP A 75 -0.15 -4.06 -9.16
CA ASP A 75 -0.37 -2.87 -9.95
C ASP A 75 -1.53 -2.15 -9.25
N TYR A 76 -1.21 -1.16 -8.40
CA TYR A 76 -1.97 0.06 -8.54
C TYR A 76 -1.83 0.38 -10.02
N ASP A 77 -2.94 0.36 -10.74
CA ASP A 77 -2.90 0.83 -12.10
C ASP A 77 -2.54 2.31 -11.99
N ALA A 78 -1.25 2.60 -12.11
CA ALA A 78 -0.73 3.95 -11.97
C ALA A 78 -1.40 4.83 -13.03
N THR A 79 -1.86 4.24 -14.14
CA THR A 79 -2.68 4.94 -15.12
C THR A 79 -4.05 5.31 -14.56
N GLU A 80 -4.72 4.40 -13.84
CA GLU A 80 -5.99 4.69 -13.17
C GLU A 80 -5.82 5.75 -12.08
N LEU A 81 -4.83 5.63 -11.19
CA LEU A 81 -4.59 6.64 -10.15
C LEU A 81 -4.26 8.02 -10.73
N ASN A 82 -3.61 8.10 -11.90
CA ASN A 82 -3.36 9.38 -12.57
C ASN A 82 -4.63 10.04 -13.11
N THR A 83 -5.75 9.32 -13.19
CA THR A 83 -7.06 9.86 -13.60
C THR A 83 -7.95 10.27 -12.43
N ILE A 84 -7.49 10.07 -11.18
CA ILE A 84 -8.26 10.41 -10.00
C ILE A 84 -8.57 11.92 -9.97
N THR A 85 -9.84 12.25 -9.82
CA THR A 85 -10.24 13.66 -9.66
C THR A 85 -10.02 14.14 -8.23
N GLN A 86 -9.98 15.47 -8.05
CA GLN A 86 -9.91 16.05 -6.70
C GLN A 86 -11.12 15.66 -5.85
N GLU A 87 -12.31 15.59 -6.46
CA GLU A 87 -13.55 15.17 -5.78
C GLU A 87 -13.44 13.72 -5.30
N GLN A 88 -13.03 12.80 -6.17
CA GLN A 88 -12.82 11.40 -5.81
C GLN A 88 -11.77 11.25 -4.71
N SER A 89 -10.69 12.03 -4.78
CA SER A 89 -9.63 12.05 -3.75
C SER A 89 -10.19 12.44 -2.39
N ILE A 90 -11.05 13.47 -2.33
CA ILE A 90 -11.70 13.90 -1.09
C ILE A 90 -12.61 12.80 -0.55
N VAL A 91 -13.41 12.15 -1.39
CA VAL A 91 -14.27 11.03 -0.99
C VAL A 91 -13.44 9.88 -0.42
N ILE A 92 -12.37 9.47 -1.11
CA ILE A 92 -11.47 8.40 -0.65
C ILE A 92 -10.89 8.73 0.73
N LEU A 93 -10.43 9.97 0.94
CA LEU A 93 -9.88 10.38 2.23
C LEU A 93 -10.94 10.38 3.34
N ARG A 94 -12.15 10.85 3.05
CA ARG A 94 -13.27 10.82 4.01
C ARG A 94 -13.63 9.39 4.41
N LEU A 95 -13.80 8.50 3.42
CA LEU A 95 -14.11 7.09 3.69
C LEU A 95 -13.00 6.41 4.50
N LYS A 96 -11.74 6.69 4.17
CA LYS A 96 -10.59 6.17 4.93
C LYS A 96 -10.59 6.67 6.38
N GLU A 97 -10.91 7.94 6.62
CA GLU A 97 -10.96 8.49 7.98
C GLU A 97 -12.10 7.87 8.80
N LEU A 98 -13.28 7.69 8.21
CA LEU A 98 -14.41 7.01 8.87
C LEU A 98 -14.05 5.57 9.27
N TRP A 99 -13.30 4.89 8.40
CA TRP A 99 -12.93 3.49 8.61
C TRP A 99 -11.71 3.30 9.52
N LYS A 100 -10.86 4.32 9.68
CA LYS A 100 -9.63 4.27 10.48
C LYS A 100 -9.84 3.78 11.91
N ASP A 101 -10.94 4.20 12.53
CA ASP A 101 -11.29 3.89 13.93
C ASP A 101 -12.46 2.87 14.03
N GLY A 102 -13.01 2.43 12.90
CA GLY A 102 -14.15 1.51 12.83
C GLY A 102 -13.78 0.03 12.98
N LYS A 103 -14.77 -0.81 13.31
CA LYS A 103 -14.65 -2.28 13.28
C LYS A 103 -14.56 -2.78 11.84
N GLY A 104 -13.36 -2.87 11.26
CA GLY A 104 -13.18 -3.54 9.96
C GLY A 104 -11.94 -3.13 9.17
N TYR A 105 -11.34 -1.97 9.48
CA TYR A 105 -10.06 -1.62 8.87
C TYR A 105 -8.97 -2.54 9.44
N ARG A 106 -8.32 -3.29 8.54
CA ARG A 106 -7.29 -4.34 8.75
C ARG A 106 -7.77 -5.80 8.77
N ASP A 107 -9.06 -6.08 8.97
CA ASP A 107 -9.55 -7.47 9.07
C ASP A 107 -10.16 -8.00 7.76
N GLY A 108 -10.63 -7.12 6.86
CA GLY A 108 -11.17 -7.52 5.54
C GLY A 108 -11.19 -6.42 4.47
N VAL A 109 -10.71 -5.22 4.79
CA VAL A 109 -10.73 -4.06 3.90
C VAL A 109 -9.32 -3.58 3.58
N LEU A 110 -8.99 -3.56 2.29
CA LEU A 110 -7.71 -3.14 1.74
C LEU A 110 -7.77 -1.68 1.31
N SER A 111 -6.62 -0.99 1.29
CA SER A 111 -6.55 0.39 0.76
C SER A 111 -7.08 0.49 -0.67
N THR A 112 -6.88 -0.56 -1.49
CA THR A 112 -7.37 -0.65 -2.87
C THR A 112 -8.89 -0.67 -2.99
N ASP A 113 -9.60 -1.11 -1.96
CA ASP A 113 -11.06 -1.16 -1.98
C ASP A 113 -11.66 0.24 -2.05
N PHE A 114 -11.09 1.20 -1.32
CA PHE A 114 -11.51 2.61 -1.37
C PHE A 114 -11.37 3.19 -2.77
N TYR A 115 -10.23 2.93 -3.43
CA TYR A 115 -10.01 3.43 -4.79
C TYR A 115 -10.95 2.76 -5.79
N LYS A 116 -11.10 1.43 -5.74
CA LYS A 116 -12.02 0.72 -6.65
C LYS A 116 -13.46 1.17 -6.47
N ALA A 117 -13.94 1.27 -5.23
CA ALA A 117 -15.29 1.72 -4.93
C ALA A 117 -15.57 3.11 -5.51
N VAL A 118 -14.66 4.07 -5.27
CA VAL A 118 -14.88 5.46 -5.67
C VAL A 118 -14.62 5.69 -7.16
N MET A 119 -13.58 5.07 -7.72
CA MET A 119 -13.17 5.33 -9.11
C MET A 119 -13.92 4.49 -10.13
N ARG A 120 -14.31 3.25 -9.78
CA ARG A 120 -14.97 2.31 -10.72
C ARG A 120 -16.46 2.17 -10.49
N GLN A 121 -16.93 2.35 -9.25
CA GLN A 121 -18.33 2.18 -8.87
C GLN A 121 -18.99 3.49 -8.42
N ASP A 122 -18.28 4.63 -8.58
CA ASP A 122 -18.74 5.97 -8.24
C ASP A 122 -19.29 6.11 -6.80
N VAL A 123 -18.78 5.31 -5.85
CA VAL A 123 -19.18 5.38 -4.44
C VAL A 123 -18.82 6.76 -3.87
N LYS A 124 -19.77 7.39 -3.15
CA LYS A 124 -19.63 8.74 -2.58
C LYS A 124 -19.65 8.81 -1.05
N ASP A 125 -20.17 7.78 -0.39
CA ASP A 125 -20.46 7.79 1.04
C ASP A 125 -20.27 6.42 1.71
N GLU A 126 -20.40 6.40 3.04
CA GLU A 126 -20.18 5.21 3.87
C GLU A 126 -21.16 4.07 3.56
N ARG A 127 -22.42 4.40 3.26
CA ARG A 127 -23.44 3.41 2.92
C ARG A 127 -23.08 2.71 1.62
N GLY A 128 -22.79 3.47 0.56
CA GLY A 128 -22.36 2.91 -0.72
C GLY A 128 -21.06 2.13 -0.61
N PHE A 129 -20.15 2.54 0.29
CA PHE A 129 -18.93 1.78 0.54
C PHE A 129 -19.21 0.45 1.24
N THR A 130 -20.13 0.42 2.20
CA THR A 130 -20.55 -0.81 2.88
C THR A 130 -21.20 -1.79 1.89
N GLU A 131 -22.10 -1.31 1.04
CA GLU A 131 -22.72 -2.11 -0.04
C GLU A 131 -21.67 -2.66 -1.02
N TYR A 132 -20.66 -1.85 -1.38
CA TYR A 132 -19.53 -2.31 -2.19
C TYR A 132 -18.76 -3.45 -1.51
N LEU A 133 -18.54 -3.37 -0.20
CA LEU A 133 -17.81 -4.40 0.54
C LEU A 133 -18.58 -5.72 0.67
N GLU A 134 -19.91 -5.67 0.68
CA GLU A 134 -20.77 -6.86 0.70
C GLU A 134 -20.87 -7.56 -0.66
N THR A 135 -20.62 -6.83 -1.73
CA THR A 135 -20.75 -7.31 -3.11
C THR A 135 -19.41 -7.59 -3.80
N LYS A 136 -18.28 -7.22 -3.17
CA LYS A 136 -16.95 -7.54 -3.69
C LYS A 136 -16.63 -9.02 -3.40
N ASP A 137 -16.27 -9.76 -4.45
CA ASP A 137 -15.69 -11.10 -4.35
C ASP A 137 -14.21 -11.05 -3.93
#